data_AF-A0A2D7A317-F1
#
_entry.id   AF-A0A2D7A317-F1
#
_cell.length_a   1.000
_cell.length_b   1.000
_cell.length_c   1.000
_cell.angle_alpha   90.00
_cell.angle_beta   90.00
_cell.angle_gamma   90.00
#
_symmetry.space_group_name_H-M   'P 1'
#
loop_
_entity.id
_entity.type
_entity.pdbx_description
1 polymer ?
#
loop_
_entity_poly.entity_id
_entity_poly.type
_entity_poly.pdbx_seq_one_letter_code
_entity_poly.pdbx_strand_id
1 'polypeptide(L)'
;MFKSNFSNLFLVFLALLLNNCKSEEDLQVLIEEEEEEEEVQLYSCVDYTKVDNTDLMSYWDLFVEDVKCSRGGPDYGEINTSVNLKFDIQTPEEFASGVTPDHAGYSTFAGYCSREVVSIGVILNYWEDYTEIQQLWLMYHEFGHDVYKYQHSNNRSDIMYPSVTRGDTKINDFIEAKNRFLRRDFPGISYIECPGD
;
A
#
# COMPACT_ATOMS: atom_id res chain seq x y z
N MET A 1 -34.85 -2.01 62.26
CA MET A 1 -33.86 -3.08 62.52
C MET A 1 -33.98 -4.11 61.40
N PHE A 2 -33.32 -3.86 60.28
CA PHE A 2 -33.29 -4.75 59.11
C PHE A 2 -32.19 -5.78 59.33
N LYS A 3 -32.54 -7.06 59.52
CA LYS A 3 -31.59 -8.16 59.38
C LYS A 3 -31.78 -8.74 57.97
N SER A 4 -30.84 -8.38 57.12
CA SER A 4 -30.80 -8.68 55.70
C SER A 4 -30.47 -10.16 55.45
N ASN A 5 -31.31 -10.86 54.69
CA ASN A 5 -31.09 -12.22 54.20
C ASN A 5 -30.03 -12.22 53.07
N PHE A 6 -28.78 -11.90 53.39
CA PHE A 6 -27.70 -11.79 52.39
C PHE A 6 -26.92 -13.09 52.14
N SER A 7 -27.11 -14.12 52.97
CA SER A 7 -26.35 -15.37 52.85
C SER A 7 -26.92 -16.35 51.81
N ASN A 8 -28.20 -16.28 51.48
CA ASN A 8 -28.85 -17.23 50.54
C ASN A 8 -28.89 -16.72 49.10
N LEU A 9 -28.65 -15.42 48.85
CA LEU A 9 -28.60 -14.89 47.49
C LEU A 9 -27.25 -15.11 46.81
N PHE A 10 -26.17 -15.20 47.60
CA PHE A 10 -24.82 -15.46 47.10
C PHE A 10 -24.63 -16.93 46.64
N LEU A 11 -25.29 -17.88 47.31
CA LEU A 11 -25.26 -19.30 46.95
C LEU A 11 -26.01 -19.62 45.64
N VAL A 12 -27.07 -18.87 45.32
CA VAL A 12 -27.80 -19.01 44.05
C VAL A 12 -26.99 -18.44 42.88
N PHE A 13 -26.22 -17.37 43.09
CA PHE A 13 -25.33 -16.81 42.07
C PHE A 13 -24.10 -17.71 41.81
N LEU A 14 -23.56 -18.37 42.84
CA LEU A 14 -22.44 -19.30 42.67
C LEU A 14 -22.86 -20.61 41.96
N ALA A 15 -24.11 -21.07 42.17
CA ALA A 15 -24.66 -22.23 41.46
C ALA A 15 -24.97 -21.96 39.97
N LEU A 16 -25.16 -20.69 39.57
CA LEU A 16 -25.31 -20.29 38.18
C LEU A 16 -23.96 -20.17 37.44
N LEU A 17 -22.85 -19.97 38.16
CA LEU A 17 -21.50 -19.92 37.58
C LEU A 17 -20.88 -21.31 37.33
N LEU A 18 -21.47 -22.38 37.88
CA LEU A 18 -20.96 -23.76 37.76
C LEU A 18 -21.74 -24.63 36.77
N ASN A 19 -22.76 -24.09 36.10
CA ASN A 19 -23.66 -24.86 35.20
C ASN A 19 -23.47 -24.60 33.69
N ASN A 20 -22.41 -23.90 33.28
CA ASN A 20 -22.00 -23.82 31.87
C ASN A 20 -20.77 -24.67 31.53
N CYS A 21 -20.47 -25.69 32.36
CA CYS A 21 -19.58 -26.77 31.96
C CYS A 21 -20.45 -27.98 31.59
N LYS A 22 -21.15 -27.88 30.46
CA LYS A 22 -21.69 -29.06 29.78
C LYS A 22 -20.51 -29.69 29.07
N SER A 23 -20.26 -30.97 29.34
CA SER A 23 -19.30 -31.77 28.59
C SER A 23 -19.67 -31.72 27.11
N GLU A 24 -18.93 -30.96 26.32
CA GLU A 24 -19.03 -31.02 24.86
C GLU A 24 -18.33 -32.31 24.41
N GLU A 25 -19.17 -33.34 24.32
CA GLU A 25 -19.14 -34.37 23.30
C GLU A 25 -18.54 -33.80 22.00
N ASP A 26 -17.48 -34.46 21.50
CA ASP A 26 -16.70 -34.14 20.29
C ASP A 26 -17.47 -33.29 19.27
N LEU A 27 -17.44 -31.96 19.47
CA LEU A 27 -17.84 -31.03 18.45
C LEU A 27 -16.62 -30.90 17.55
N GLN A 28 -16.50 -31.84 16.60
CA GLN A 28 -15.80 -31.57 15.35
C GLN A 28 -16.49 -30.36 14.74
N VAL A 29 -16.03 -29.17 15.12
CA VAL A 29 -16.18 -27.98 14.32
C VAL A 29 -15.50 -28.34 13.00
N LEU A 30 -16.31 -28.78 12.04
CA LEU A 30 -15.98 -28.66 10.63
C LEU A 30 -15.78 -27.17 10.42
N ILE A 31 -14.53 -26.73 10.59
CA ILE A 31 -14.03 -25.56 9.89
C ILE A 31 -14.11 -26.02 8.44
N GLU A 32 -15.25 -25.76 7.79
CA GLU A 32 -15.22 -25.57 6.35
C GLU A 32 -14.23 -24.43 6.16
N GLU A 33 -12.99 -24.77 5.82
CA GLU A 33 -12.09 -23.83 5.17
C GLU A 33 -12.86 -23.39 3.94
N GLU A 34 -13.49 -22.23 4.03
CA GLU A 34 -14.06 -21.53 2.89
C GLU A 34 -12.88 -21.34 1.95
N GLU A 35 -12.78 -22.22 0.94
CA GLU A 35 -11.77 -22.15 -0.10
C GLU A 35 -11.98 -20.78 -0.75
N GLU A 36 -11.15 -19.80 -0.37
CA GLU A 36 -11.15 -18.48 -1.00
C GLU A 36 -10.93 -18.74 -2.49
N GLU A 37 -11.98 -18.58 -3.31
CA GLU A 37 -11.85 -18.69 -4.75
C GLU A 37 -10.80 -17.67 -5.19
N GLU A 38 -9.62 -18.15 -5.60
CA GLU A 38 -8.57 -17.28 -6.11
C GLU A 38 -9.12 -16.53 -7.32
N GLU A 39 -9.34 -15.22 -7.16
CA GLU A 39 -9.79 -14.38 -8.25
C GLU A 39 -8.79 -14.46 -9.41
N VAL A 40 -9.31 -14.73 -10.61
CA VAL A 40 -8.48 -14.73 -11.81
C VAL A 40 -7.85 -13.35 -11.98
N GLN A 41 -6.51 -13.31 -12.05
CA GLN A 41 -5.80 -12.06 -12.23
C GLN A 41 -6.21 -11.38 -13.54
N LEU A 42 -6.49 -10.08 -13.46
CA LEU A 42 -6.69 -9.23 -14.63
C LEU A 42 -5.45 -9.21 -15.52
N TYR A 43 -5.66 -9.03 -16.82
CA TYR A 43 -4.55 -8.95 -17.76
C TYR A 43 -3.65 -7.76 -17.45
N SER A 44 -2.34 -8.04 -17.37
CA SER A 44 -1.28 -7.04 -17.46
C SER A 44 -0.24 -7.51 -18.48
N CYS A 45 0.35 -6.56 -19.20
CA CYS A 45 1.40 -6.87 -20.19
C CYS A 45 2.79 -7.05 -19.56
N VAL A 46 2.92 -6.77 -18.27
CA VAL A 46 4.12 -7.03 -17.46
C VAL A 46 3.82 -8.05 -16.36
N ASP A 47 4.90 -8.64 -15.84
CA ASP A 47 4.85 -9.57 -14.72
C ASP A 47 5.38 -8.88 -13.46
N TYR A 48 4.47 -8.58 -12.54
CA TYR A 48 4.76 -7.86 -11.31
C TYR A 48 5.60 -8.66 -10.31
N THR A 49 5.74 -9.98 -10.50
CA THR A 49 6.55 -10.83 -9.61
C THR A 49 8.05 -10.69 -9.85
N LYS A 50 8.46 -9.94 -10.88
CA LYS A 50 9.86 -9.76 -11.27
C LYS A 50 10.59 -8.66 -10.51
N VAL A 51 9.90 -7.85 -9.71
CA VAL A 51 10.55 -6.80 -8.92
C VAL A 51 11.31 -7.41 -7.75
N ASP A 52 12.45 -6.81 -7.41
CA ASP A 52 13.26 -7.13 -6.26
C ASP A 52 13.02 -6.05 -5.19
N ASN A 53 12.47 -6.43 -4.05
CA ASN A 53 12.16 -5.50 -2.97
C ASN A 53 13.40 -4.87 -2.32
N THR A 54 14.60 -5.35 -2.62
CA THR A 54 15.88 -4.75 -2.18
C THR A 54 16.48 -3.80 -3.21
N ASP A 55 15.93 -3.76 -4.42
CA ASP A 55 16.40 -2.92 -5.53
C ASP A 55 15.26 -2.10 -6.13
N LEU A 56 15.17 -0.83 -5.73
CA LEU A 56 14.17 0.11 -6.25
C LEU A 56 14.27 0.31 -7.78
N MET A 57 15.44 0.06 -8.40
CA MET A 57 15.56 0.17 -9.86
C MET A 57 14.75 -0.92 -10.58
N SER A 58 14.53 -2.09 -9.98
CA SER A 58 13.67 -3.12 -10.55
C SER A 58 12.22 -2.64 -10.75
N TYR A 59 11.72 -1.77 -9.85
CA TYR A 59 10.40 -1.15 -9.96
C TYR A 59 10.35 -0.10 -11.06
N TRP A 60 11.44 0.65 -11.26
CA TRP A 60 11.56 1.60 -12.36
C TRP A 60 11.54 0.89 -13.72
N ASP A 61 12.35 -0.16 -13.86
CA ASP A 61 12.42 -0.93 -15.11
C ASP A 61 11.05 -1.55 -15.44
N LEU A 62 10.38 -2.12 -14.44
CA LEU A 62 9.01 -2.62 -14.57
C LEU A 62 8.04 -1.52 -15.00
N PHE A 63 8.10 -0.33 -14.37
CA PHE A 63 7.24 0.80 -14.72
C PHE A 63 7.44 1.25 -16.17
N VAL A 64 8.69 1.38 -16.62
CA VAL A 64 9.01 1.75 -18.02
C VAL A 64 8.44 0.72 -18.99
N GLU A 65 8.61 -0.58 -18.69
CA GLU A 65 8.04 -1.67 -19.49
C GLU A 65 6.51 -1.59 -19.54
N ASP A 66 5.86 -1.39 -18.39
CA ASP A 66 4.39 -1.33 -18.27
C ASP A 66 3.80 -0.17 -19.07
N VAL A 67 4.39 1.03 -18.95
CA VAL A 67 3.96 2.19 -19.74
C VAL A 67 4.06 1.91 -21.24
N LYS A 68 5.20 1.34 -21.66
CA LYS A 68 5.49 1.06 -23.06
C LYS A 68 4.51 0.04 -23.64
N CYS A 69 4.24 -1.05 -22.93
CA CYS A 69 3.34 -2.10 -23.41
C CYS A 69 1.85 -1.77 -23.26
N SER A 70 1.45 -1.04 -22.21
CA SER A 70 0.03 -0.75 -21.93
C SER A 70 -0.59 0.26 -22.90
N ARG A 71 0.17 1.27 -23.35
CA ARG A 71 -0.37 2.36 -24.18
C ARG A 71 0.51 2.78 -25.37
N GLY A 72 1.63 2.10 -25.61
CA GLY A 72 2.62 2.56 -26.60
C GLY A 72 3.15 3.95 -26.26
N GLY A 73 3.26 4.27 -24.97
CA GLY A 73 3.67 5.58 -24.49
C GLY A 73 5.13 5.92 -24.84
N PRO A 74 5.58 7.15 -24.53
CA PRO A 74 6.99 7.50 -24.66
C PRO A 74 7.87 6.52 -23.88
N ASP A 75 9.05 6.21 -24.41
CA ASP A 75 10.03 5.42 -23.67
C ASP A 75 10.64 6.28 -22.56
N TYR A 76 10.08 6.16 -21.35
CA TYR A 76 10.56 6.92 -20.21
C TYR A 76 11.97 6.50 -19.77
N GLY A 77 12.43 5.30 -20.13
CA GLY A 77 13.84 4.91 -19.96
C GLY A 77 14.79 5.71 -20.85
N GLU A 78 14.32 6.21 -22.01
CA GLU A 78 15.12 7.09 -22.88
C GLU A 78 14.98 8.57 -22.51
N ILE A 79 13.82 8.99 -21.99
CA ILE A 79 13.54 10.39 -21.63
C ILE A 79 14.16 10.75 -20.28
N ASN A 80 13.98 9.90 -19.27
CA ASN A 80 14.48 10.12 -17.92
C ASN A 80 15.92 9.59 -17.83
N THR A 81 16.87 10.38 -18.32
CA THR A 81 18.29 10.01 -18.44
C THR A 81 19.03 9.96 -17.11
N SER A 82 18.46 10.49 -16.03
CA SER A 82 19.01 10.40 -14.68
C SER A 82 17.95 9.89 -13.70
N VAL A 83 18.11 8.64 -13.25
CA VAL A 83 17.20 8.00 -12.30
C VAL A 83 17.95 7.74 -11.00
N ASN A 84 17.51 8.37 -9.92
CA ASN A 84 18.11 8.29 -8.60
C ASN A 84 17.05 7.83 -7.59
N LEU A 85 17.05 6.55 -7.27
CA LEU A 85 16.15 5.94 -6.29
C LEU A 85 16.98 5.51 -5.08
N LYS A 86 16.48 5.76 -3.87
CA LYS A 86 17.18 5.38 -2.64
C LYS A 86 16.23 4.98 -1.53
N PHE A 87 16.72 4.09 -0.67
CA PHE A 87 16.18 3.91 0.66
C PHE A 87 16.78 4.93 1.62
N ASP A 88 15.92 5.68 2.30
CA ASP A 88 16.29 6.50 3.44
C ASP A 88 16.10 5.70 4.72
N ILE A 89 17.22 5.55 5.43
CA ILE A 89 17.29 4.83 6.69
C ILE A 89 17.14 5.85 7.81
N GLN A 90 16.08 5.71 8.60
CA GLN A 90 15.93 6.51 9.81
C GLN A 90 17.09 6.21 10.77
N THR A 91 17.64 7.25 11.38
CA THR A 91 18.66 7.07 12.41
C THR A 91 18.06 6.34 13.63
N PRO A 92 18.87 5.57 14.39
CA PRO A 92 18.41 4.98 15.64
C PRO A 92 17.82 6.00 16.61
N GLU A 93 18.34 7.23 16.61
CA GLU A 93 17.85 8.34 17.42
C GLU A 93 16.46 8.81 17.00
N GLU A 94 16.21 8.97 15.70
CA GLU A 94 14.88 9.31 15.16
C GLU A 94 13.87 8.22 15.51
N PHE A 95 14.24 6.96 15.30
CA PHE A 95 13.41 5.82 15.67
C PHE A 95 13.11 5.78 17.18
N ALA A 96 14.14 5.95 18.03
CA ALA A 96 13.99 5.94 19.48
C ALA A 96 13.21 7.14 20.02
N SER A 97 13.20 8.27 19.31
CA SER A 97 12.42 9.45 19.66
C SER A 97 10.91 9.29 19.42
N GLY A 98 10.50 8.23 18.71
CA GLY A 98 9.10 8.00 18.32
C GLY A 98 8.60 8.99 17.25
N VAL A 99 9.51 9.76 16.63
CA VAL A 99 9.19 10.63 15.49
C VAL A 99 9.18 9.77 14.23
N THR A 100 7.98 9.46 13.74
CA THR A 100 7.80 8.77 12.47
C THR A 100 7.70 9.78 11.33
N PRO A 101 8.38 9.58 10.18
CA PRO A 101 8.13 10.37 8.98
C PRO A 101 6.64 10.34 8.62
N ASP A 102 6.10 11.46 8.16
CA ASP A 102 4.68 11.58 7.78
C ASP A 102 4.38 11.06 6.36
N HIS A 103 5.38 10.47 5.70
CA HIS A 103 5.32 9.91 4.36
C HIS A 103 6.16 8.63 4.26
N ALA A 104 5.77 7.71 3.38
CA ALA A 104 6.50 6.47 3.11
C ALA A 104 7.46 6.58 1.92
N GLY A 105 7.18 7.50 1.01
CA GLY A 105 8.00 7.87 -0.12
C GLY A 105 7.90 9.37 -0.37
N TYR A 106 8.84 9.91 -1.12
CA TYR A 106 8.77 11.28 -1.59
C TYR A 106 9.53 11.44 -2.91
N SER A 107 9.01 12.31 -3.75
CA SER A 107 9.72 12.89 -4.87
C SER A 107 10.30 14.26 -4.51
N THR A 108 11.44 14.61 -5.11
CA THR A 108 12.09 15.92 -4.91
C THR A 108 11.73 16.91 -6.01
N PHE A 109 11.90 18.21 -5.73
CA PHE A 109 11.77 19.26 -6.73
C PHE A 109 12.64 19.02 -7.98
N ALA A 110 13.82 18.42 -7.81
CA ALA A 110 14.69 18.09 -8.93
C ALA A 110 14.12 16.96 -9.82
N GLY A 111 13.29 16.08 -9.26
CA GLY A 111 12.54 15.06 -9.99
C GLY A 111 11.33 15.67 -10.69
N TYR A 112 10.27 16.00 -9.94
CA TYR A 112 8.97 16.41 -10.52
C TYR A 112 9.02 17.71 -11.34
N CYS A 113 10.04 18.56 -11.20
CA CYS A 113 10.25 19.74 -12.06
C CYS A 113 11.32 19.58 -13.15
N SER A 114 11.77 18.35 -13.39
CA SER A 114 12.65 18.02 -14.50
C SER A 114 12.00 17.01 -15.42
N ARG A 115 12.14 17.21 -16.73
CA ARG A 115 11.70 16.21 -17.70
C ARG A 115 12.63 15.00 -17.75
N GLU A 116 13.89 15.17 -17.36
CA GLU A 116 14.97 14.19 -17.56
C GLU A 116 15.36 13.44 -16.28
N VAL A 117 14.89 13.90 -15.12
CA VAL A 117 15.32 13.39 -13.82
C VAL A 117 14.17 12.69 -13.13
N VAL A 118 14.46 11.53 -12.57
CA VAL A 118 13.65 10.87 -11.53
C VAL A 118 14.50 10.86 -10.26
N SER A 119 13.96 11.36 -9.15
CA SER A 119 14.63 11.47 -7.87
C SER A 119 13.65 11.23 -6.74
N ILE A 120 13.65 9.98 -6.27
CA ILE A 120 12.68 9.46 -5.28
C ILE A 120 13.44 8.87 -4.08
N GLY A 121 12.97 9.20 -2.89
CA GLY A 121 13.36 8.54 -1.65
C GLY A 121 12.22 7.69 -1.10
N VAL A 122 12.55 6.51 -0.58
CA VAL A 122 11.62 5.61 0.11
C VAL A 122 12.11 5.39 1.53
N ILE A 123 11.26 5.57 2.53
CA ILE A 123 11.63 5.35 3.93
C ILE A 123 11.67 3.83 4.20
N LEU A 124 12.85 3.30 4.52
CA LEU A 124 13.08 1.85 4.61
C LEU A 124 12.15 1.17 5.62
N ASN A 125 11.92 1.79 6.78
CA ASN A 125 11.08 1.19 7.82
C ASN A 125 9.63 0.94 7.35
N TYR A 126 9.05 1.88 6.57
CA TYR A 126 7.71 1.66 6.02
C TYR A 126 7.73 0.61 4.91
N TRP A 127 8.77 0.62 4.08
CA TRP A 127 8.94 -0.32 2.99
C TRP A 127 8.99 -1.78 3.46
N GLU A 128 9.74 -2.04 4.54
CA GLU A 128 9.88 -3.37 5.14
C GLU A 128 8.56 -3.89 5.74
N ASP A 129 7.65 -2.99 6.15
CA ASP A 129 6.32 -3.32 6.66
C ASP A 129 5.25 -3.51 5.56
N TYR A 130 5.56 -3.13 4.32
CA TYR A 130 4.61 -3.17 3.21
C TYR A 130 4.58 -4.51 2.49
N THR A 131 3.37 -4.90 2.07
CA THR A 131 3.19 -6.02 1.14
C THR A 131 3.75 -5.66 -0.25
N GLU A 132 4.01 -6.67 -1.08
CA GLU A 132 4.48 -6.46 -2.46
C GLU A 132 3.54 -5.53 -3.26
N ILE A 133 2.22 -5.65 -3.06
CA ILE A 133 1.23 -4.78 -3.69
C ILE A 133 1.33 -3.34 -3.17
N GLN A 134 1.54 -3.14 -1.88
CA GLN A 134 1.75 -1.82 -1.31
C GLN A 134 3.06 -1.17 -1.80
N GLN A 135 4.12 -1.97 -1.97
CA GLN A 135 5.39 -1.53 -2.56
C GLN A 135 5.23 -1.09 -4.02
N LEU A 136 4.53 -1.87 -4.85
CA LEU A 136 4.17 -1.49 -6.22
C LEU A 136 3.37 -0.19 -6.25
N TRP A 137 2.36 -0.07 -5.37
CA TRP A 137 1.51 1.11 -5.28
C TRP A 137 2.30 2.36 -4.92
N LEU A 138 3.20 2.27 -3.92
CA LEU A 138 4.09 3.35 -3.52
C LEU A 138 5.00 3.78 -4.67
N MET A 139 5.68 2.84 -5.32
CA MET A 139 6.61 3.21 -6.40
C MET A 139 5.88 3.85 -7.59
N TYR A 140 4.73 3.30 -8.01
CA TYR A 140 3.94 3.92 -9.07
C TYR A 140 3.39 5.30 -8.68
N HIS A 141 3.09 5.52 -7.39
CA HIS A 141 2.70 6.83 -6.87
C HIS A 141 3.83 7.85 -7.04
N GLU A 142 5.03 7.52 -6.58
CA GLU A 142 6.18 8.43 -6.68
C GLU A 142 6.61 8.66 -8.15
N PHE A 143 6.55 7.63 -9.00
CA PHE A 143 6.73 7.81 -10.45
C PHE A 143 5.63 8.71 -11.05
N GLY A 144 4.41 8.69 -10.50
CA GLY A 144 3.35 9.62 -10.86
C GLY A 144 3.74 11.07 -10.70
N HIS A 145 4.41 11.40 -9.59
CA HIS A 145 4.95 12.73 -9.34
C HIS A 145 6.07 13.08 -10.33
N ASP A 146 7.08 12.22 -10.49
CA ASP A 146 8.26 12.54 -11.30
C ASP A 146 8.01 12.51 -12.81
N VAL A 147 7.32 11.47 -13.28
CA VAL A 147 7.17 11.20 -14.72
C VAL A 147 6.00 11.95 -15.33
N TYR A 148 4.89 12.07 -14.57
CA TYR A 148 3.66 12.67 -15.06
C TYR A 148 3.31 14.00 -14.41
N LYS A 149 4.07 14.45 -13.40
CA LYS A 149 3.75 15.62 -12.59
C LYS A 149 2.38 15.53 -11.95
N TYR A 150 1.84 14.34 -11.66
CA TYR A 150 0.51 14.26 -11.05
C TYR A 150 0.54 14.84 -9.63
N GLN A 151 -0.50 15.57 -9.26
CA GLN A 151 -0.80 15.88 -7.86
C GLN A 151 -1.58 14.72 -7.23
N HIS A 152 -1.72 14.77 -5.91
CA HIS A 152 -2.56 13.84 -5.19
C HIS A 152 -4.01 13.88 -5.68
N SER A 153 -4.60 12.71 -5.84
CA SER A 153 -6.04 12.53 -6.07
C SER A 153 -6.82 12.54 -4.75
N ASN A 154 -8.14 12.69 -4.84
CA ASN A 154 -9.03 12.63 -3.68
C ASN A 154 -9.69 11.25 -3.50
N ASN A 155 -9.44 10.29 -4.38
CA ASN A 155 -10.11 9.00 -4.38
C ASN A 155 -9.15 7.88 -3.95
N ARG A 156 -9.53 7.15 -2.91
CA ARG A 156 -8.73 6.07 -2.30
C ARG A 156 -8.39 4.93 -3.24
N SER A 157 -9.17 4.74 -4.31
CA SER A 157 -8.90 3.68 -5.29
C SER A 157 -7.82 4.06 -6.31
N ASP A 158 -7.37 5.31 -6.34
CA ASP A 158 -6.41 5.79 -7.34
C ASP A 158 -4.98 5.71 -6.80
N ILE A 159 -4.02 5.42 -7.69
CA ILE A 159 -2.59 5.34 -7.31
C ILE A 159 -2.13 6.62 -6.64
N MET A 160 -2.57 7.79 -7.14
CA MET A 160 -2.19 9.09 -6.62
C MET A 160 -2.92 9.51 -5.33
N TYR A 161 -3.67 8.64 -4.65
CA TYR A 161 -4.21 8.97 -3.32
C TYR A 161 -3.06 9.20 -2.31
N PRO A 162 -3.10 10.21 -1.43
CA PRO A 162 -1.98 10.61 -0.56
C PRO A 162 -1.60 9.61 0.55
N SER A 163 -2.11 8.39 0.50
CA SER A 163 -1.69 7.30 1.36
C SER A 163 -1.56 6.03 0.55
N VAL A 164 -0.60 5.18 0.92
CA VAL A 164 -0.51 3.82 0.39
C VAL A 164 -1.83 3.07 0.63
N THR A 165 -2.14 2.15 -0.28
CA THR A 165 -3.33 1.32 -0.18
C THR A 165 -3.32 0.43 1.08
N ARG A 166 -4.47 -0.16 1.41
CA ARG A 166 -4.61 -1.07 2.56
C ARG A 166 -3.79 -2.34 2.36
N GLY A 167 -3.35 -2.98 3.45
CA GLY A 167 -2.56 -4.21 3.40
C GLY A 167 -3.28 -5.43 2.81
N ASP A 168 -4.62 -5.41 2.77
CA ASP A 168 -5.46 -6.47 2.18
C ASP A 168 -5.78 -6.26 0.69
N THR A 169 -5.22 -5.21 0.08
CA THR A 169 -5.40 -4.90 -1.36
C THR A 169 -4.87 -6.03 -2.22
N LYS A 170 -5.63 -6.44 -3.23
CA LYS A 170 -5.27 -7.52 -4.14
C LYS A 170 -4.62 -6.97 -5.41
N ILE A 171 -3.98 -7.86 -6.18
CA ILE A 171 -3.33 -7.49 -7.43
C ILE A 171 -4.31 -6.90 -8.46
N ASN A 172 -5.56 -7.38 -8.47
CA ASN A 172 -6.59 -6.87 -9.38
C ASN A 172 -6.92 -5.39 -9.09
N ASP A 173 -7.02 -5.01 -7.82
CA ASP A 173 -7.22 -3.60 -7.43
C ASP A 173 -6.08 -2.71 -7.95
N PHE A 174 -4.84 -3.18 -7.80
CA PHE A 174 -3.67 -2.48 -8.33
C PHE A 174 -3.72 -2.36 -9.86
N ILE A 175 -4.02 -3.45 -10.58
CA ILE A 175 -4.10 -3.44 -12.04
C ILE A 175 -5.16 -2.45 -12.53
N GLU A 176 -6.33 -2.41 -11.89
CA GLU A 176 -7.38 -1.44 -12.24
C GLU A 176 -6.93 0.00 -12.00
N ALA A 177 -6.36 0.29 -10.83
CA ALA A 177 -5.86 1.61 -10.47
C ALA A 177 -4.72 2.06 -11.40
N LYS A 178 -3.78 1.15 -11.69
CA LYS A 178 -2.66 1.33 -12.62
C LYS A 178 -3.14 1.62 -14.03
N ASN A 179 -4.12 0.86 -14.52
CA ASN A 179 -4.66 1.10 -15.86
C ASN A 179 -5.28 2.49 -15.96
N ARG A 180 -5.97 2.95 -14.91
CA ARG A 180 -6.50 4.32 -14.89
C ARG A 180 -5.40 5.38 -14.86
N PHE A 181 -4.43 5.19 -13.99
CA PHE A 181 -3.25 6.03 -13.84
C PHE A 181 -2.48 6.20 -15.17
N LEU A 182 -2.21 5.10 -15.87
CA LEU A 182 -1.51 5.11 -17.16
C LEU A 182 -2.33 5.73 -18.28
N ARG A 183 -3.66 5.53 -18.29
CA ARG A 183 -4.56 6.17 -19.27
C ARG A 183 -4.85 7.64 -18.96
N ARG A 184 -4.45 8.12 -17.78
CA ARG A 184 -4.72 9.47 -17.28
C ARG A 184 -6.22 9.77 -17.12
N ASP A 185 -7.00 8.75 -16.75
CA ASP A 185 -8.47 8.79 -16.75
C ASP A 185 -9.09 8.73 -15.34
N PHE A 186 -8.33 9.12 -14.31
CA PHE A 186 -8.83 9.14 -12.93
C PHE A 186 -9.48 10.49 -12.56
N PRO A 187 -10.56 10.48 -11.74
CA PRO A 187 -11.29 11.70 -11.39
C PRO A 187 -10.43 12.74 -10.66
N GLY A 188 -10.53 14.00 -11.07
CA GLY A 188 -9.86 15.11 -10.40
C GLY A 188 -8.35 15.17 -10.64
N ILE A 189 -7.85 14.54 -11.71
CA ILE A 189 -6.47 14.65 -12.15
C ILE A 189 -6.03 16.13 -12.26
N SER A 190 -4.95 16.46 -11.56
CA SER A 190 -4.28 17.75 -11.61
C SER A 190 -2.76 17.55 -11.61
N TYR A 191 -2.02 18.63 -11.91
CA TYR A 191 -0.59 18.56 -12.19
C TYR A 191 0.19 19.53 -11.32
N ILE A 192 1.38 19.13 -10.88
CA ILE A 192 2.32 19.97 -10.15
C ILE A 192 2.80 21.07 -11.08
N GLU A 193 2.69 22.32 -10.63
CA GLU A 193 3.19 23.48 -11.35
C GLU A 193 4.66 23.70 -11.01
N CYS A 194 5.50 23.81 -12.02
CA CYS A 194 6.92 24.11 -11.84
C CYS A 194 7.23 25.55 -12.23
N PRO A 195 8.14 26.23 -11.50
CA PRO A 195 8.57 27.56 -11.87
C PRO A 195 9.08 27.61 -13.31
N GLY A 196 8.43 28.41 -14.16
CA GLY A 196 8.80 28.57 -15.57
C GLY A 196 8.03 27.69 -16.55
N ASP A 197 7.06 26.88 -16.08
CA ASP A 197 6.02 26.27 -16.92
C ASP A 197 5.01 27.31 -17.46
#